data_AF-A0A5D2NJ70-F1
#
_entry.id   AF-A0A5D2NJ70-F1
#
_cell.length_a   1.000
_cell.length_b   1.000
_cell.length_c   1.000
_cell.angle_alpha   90.00
_cell.angle_beta   90.00
_cell.angle_gamma   90.00
#
_symmetry.space_group_name_H-M   'P 1'
#
loop_
_entity.id
_entity.type
_entity.pdbx_description
1 polymer ?
#
loop_
_entity_poly.entity_id
_entity_poly.type
_entity_poly.pdbx_seq_one_letter_code
_entity_poly.pdbx_strand_id
1 'polypeptide(L)'
;MSFEPHNLKPRRRGKKEKKRKMAEDTLYLQLHKLSSVKSEQFLDQILTTLWKTRRCGLCPPDKSRFHSLLSLPSLPDLDPVLACLRLLIRKSVHENFNGDDLLKLFPPDLSLDLQSLLVLLLQKYQSQWKEELAKEQEVLPRLKSMTWTVENLNSAPANKAAIIHLKLQDYTKSPSGEREVKFQLTKDTLEAMLRSLTYISEQLSNMTGTSSEPAQKKQKQ
;
A
#
# COMPACT_ATOMS: atom_id res chain seq x y z
N MET A 1 -31.95 34.46 -19.21
CA MET A 1 -32.08 33.13 -18.58
C MET A 1 -30.68 32.69 -18.19
N SER A 2 -30.33 32.91 -16.93
CA SER A 2 -29.01 32.63 -16.38
C SER A 2 -29.00 31.21 -15.81
N PHE A 3 -28.01 30.41 -16.20
CA PHE A 3 -27.77 29.08 -15.62
C PHE A 3 -26.96 29.23 -14.33
N GLU A 4 -27.58 28.88 -13.21
CA GLU A 4 -26.94 28.68 -11.90
C GLU A 4 -26.20 27.31 -11.90
N PRO A 5 -24.91 27.24 -11.55
CA PRO A 5 -24.19 25.99 -11.43
C PRO A 5 -24.47 25.34 -10.06
N HIS A 6 -25.11 24.17 -10.09
CA HIS A 6 -25.30 23.32 -8.92
C HIS A 6 -23.97 22.96 -8.26
N ASN A 7 -23.80 23.41 -7.02
CA ASN A 7 -22.73 23.07 -6.09
C ASN A 7 -22.64 21.54 -5.84
N LEU A 8 -21.71 20.86 -6.51
CA LEU A 8 -21.28 19.50 -6.14
C LEU A 8 -20.34 19.55 -4.93
N LYS A 9 -20.88 19.18 -3.77
CA LYS A 9 -20.20 19.11 -2.46
C LYS A 9 -18.90 18.28 -2.49
N PRO A 10 -17.73 18.82 -2.10
CA PRO A 10 -16.47 18.06 -1.92
C PRO A 10 -16.37 17.28 -0.59
N ARG A 11 -17.46 17.17 0.17
CA ARG A 11 -17.45 16.85 1.62
C ARG A 11 -17.11 15.39 1.99
N ARG A 12 -17.17 14.45 1.04
CA ARG A 12 -16.93 13.00 1.31
C ARG A 12 -15.46 12.59 1.24
N ARG A 13 -14.65 13.25 0.40
CA ARG A 13 -13.22 12.91 0.21
C ARG A 13 -12.39 13.24 1.47
N GLY A 14 -12.52 14.47 1.97
CA GLY A 14 -11.84 14.88 3.21
C GLY A 14 -12.23 14.03 4.43
N LYS A 15 -13.46 13.49 4.48
CA LYS A 15 -13.89 12.64 5.61
C LYS A 15 -13.20 11.26 5.59
N LYS A 16 -12.98 10.67 4.42
CA LYS A 16 -12.32 9.36 4.27
C LYS A 16 -10.82 9.46 4.52
N GLU A 17 -10.19 10.53 4.03
CA GLU A 17 -8.76 10.80 4.22
C GLU A 17 -8.45 11.16 5.68
N LYS A 18 -9.29 12.01 6.29
CA LYS A 18 -9.22 12.30 7.72
C LYS A 18 -9.40 11.05 8.58
N LYS A 19 -10.31 10.14 8.20
CA LYS A 19 -10.51 8.86 8.92
C LYS A 19 -9.29 7.93 8.79
N ARG A 20 -8.65 7.89 7.61
CA ARG A 20 -7.40 7.14 7.41
C ARG A 20 -6.26 7.71 8.24
N LYS A 21 -6.06 9.03 8.17
CA LYS A 21 -5.03 9.73 8.96
C LYS A 21 -5.19 9.47 10.46
N MET A 22 -6.41 9.62 11.00
CA MET A 22 -6.65 9.32 12.42
C MET A 22 -6.36 7.86 12.80
N ALA A 23 -6.64 6.91 11.91
CA ALA A 23 -6.32 5.50 12.17
C ALA A 23 -4.80 5.23 12.15
N GLU A 24 -4.06 5.90 11.26
CA GLU A 24 -2.59 5.83 11.23
C GLU A 24 -1.98 6.47 12.49
N ASP A 25 -2.48 7.64 12.89
CA ASP A 25 -2.05 8.32 14.12
C ASP A 25 -2.25 7.41 15.35
N THR A 26 -3.37 6.67 15.40
CA THR A 26 -3.64 5.69 16.47
C THR A 26 -2.67 4.51 16.46
N LEU A 27 -2.22 4.08 15.27
CA LEU A 27 -1.23 3.01 15.15
C LEU A 27 0.16 3.48 15.60
N TYR A 28 0.55 4.72 15.29
CA TYR A 28 1.86 5.24 15.71
C TYR A 28 2.01 5.34 17.22
N LEU A 29 0.92 5.52 17.97
CA LEU A 29 0.94 5.43 19.43
C LEU A 29 1.37 4.04 19.95
N GLN A 30 1.25 2.98 19.14
CA GLN A 30 1.74 1.65 19.53
C GLN A 30 3.27 1.58 19.60
N LEU A 31 4.00 2.54 19.02
CA LEU A 31 5.47 2.60 19.13
C LEU A 31 5.95 2.80 20.58
N HIS A 32 5.14 3.39 21.46
CA HIS A 32 5.48 3.52 22.88
C HIS A 32 5.70 2.15 23.55
N LYS A 33 5.06 1.09 23.04
CA LYS A 33 5.25 -0.29 23.51
C LYS A 33 6.62 -0.87 23.14
N LEU A 34 7.38 -0.23 22.24
CA LEU A 34 8.75 -0.58 21.90
C LEU A 34 9.79 0.04 22.84
N SER A 35 9.38 0.90 23.77
CA SER A 35 10.27 1.57 24.73
C SER A 35 11.04 0.58 25.63
N SER A 36 10.53 -0.64 25.79
CA SER A 36 11.23 -1.72 26.52
C SER A 36 12.44 -2.27 25.77
N VAL A 37 12.58 -2.01 24.46
CA VAL A 37 13.67 -2.56 23.66
C VAL A 37 14.91 -1.69 23.81
N LYS A 38 15.91 -2.20 24.52
CA LYS A 38 17.19 -1.50 24.77
C LYS A 38 18.30 -1.82 23.79
N SER A 39 18.07 -2.74 22.84
CA SER A 39 19.11 -3.20 21.91
C SER A 39 18.68 -3.01 20.46
N GLU A 40 19.54 -2.36 19.69
CA GLU A 40 19.46 -2.24 18.23
C GLU A 40 19.23 -3.60 17.57
N GLN A 41 19.93 -4.65 18.04
CA GLN A 41 19.85 -5.98 17.46
C GLN A 41 18.44 -6.58 17.49
N PHE A 42 17.65 -6.26 18.53
CA PHE A 42 16.28 -6.76 18.62
C PHE A 42 15.34 -6.04 17.66
N LEU A 43 15.44 -4.72 17.55
CA LEU A 43 14.65 -3.97 16.57
C LEU A 43 15.03 -4.36 15.14
N ASP A 44 16.32 -4.54 14.87
CA ASP A 44 16.84 -5.04 13.59
C ASP A 44 16.23 -6.42 13.24
N GLN A 45 16.22 -7.35 14.19
CA GLN A 45 15.60 -8.67 14.02
C GLN A 45 14.09 -8.57 13.76
N ILE A 46 13.37 -7.72 14.48
CA ILE A 46 11.91 -7.54 14.29
C ILE A 46 11.65 -6.99 12.88
N LEU A 47 12.32 -5.89 12.49
CA LEU A 47 12.12 -5.25 11.19
C LEU A 47 12.45 -6.18 10.03
N THR A 48 13.59 -6.88 10.09
CA THR A 48 14.01 -7.82 9.05
C THR A 48 13.07 -9.02 8.95
N THR A 49 12.60 -9.57 10.07
CA THR A 49 11.62 -10.66 10.07
C THR A 49 10.27 -10.21 9.52
N LEU A 50 9.80 -9.03 9.92
CA LEU A 50 8.55 -8.46 9.39
C LEU A 50 8.62 -8.21 7.88
N TRP A 51 9.78 -7.77 7.39
CA TRP A 51 10.01 -7.64 5.95
C TRP A 51 9.96 -8.99 5.23
N LYS A 52 10.68 -10.00 5.72
CA LYS A 52 10.72 -11.34 5.12
C LYS A 52 9.34 -12.02 5.11
N THR A 53 8.57 -11.82 6.18
CA THR A 53 7.24 -12.42 6.35
C THR A 53 6.10 -11.55 5.82
N ARG A 54 6.39 -10.48 5.07
CA ARG A 54 5.37 -9.52 4.61
C ARG A 54 4.26 -10.12 3.74
N ARG A 55 4.52 -11.26 3.07
CA ARG A 55 3.57 -11.96 2.18
C ARG A 55 2.77 -13.06 2.88
N CYS A 56 3.38 -13.75 3.84
CA CYS A 56 2.84 -14.97 4.47
C CYS A 56 2.37 -14.76 5.91
N GLY A 57 2.66 -13.61 6.53
CA GLY A 57 2.38 -13.36 7.93
C GLY A 57 3.42 -13.99 8.86
N LEU A 58 3.38 -13.59 10.14
CA LEU A 58 4.34 -14.05 11.14
C LEU A 58 3.91 -15.42 11.70
N CYS A 59 4.83 -16.38 11.76
CA CYS A 59 4.56 -17.70 12.33
C CYS A 59 4.36 -17.61 13.87
N PRO A 60 3.57 -18.51 14.49
CA PRO A 60 3.36 -18.55 15.94
C PRO A 60 4.63 -18.50 16.82
N PRO A 61 5.73 -19.23 16.52
CA PRO A 61 6.95 -19.16 17.33
C PRO A 61 7.64 -17.79 17.27
N ASP A 62 7.59 -17.11 16.11
CA ASP A 62 8.12 -15.75 16.01
C ASP A 62 7.24 -14.75 16.78
N LYS A 63 5.91 -14.98 16.79
CA LYS A 63 4.98 -14.15 17.58
C LYS A 63 5.27 -14.28 19.07
N SER A 64 5.47 -15.50 19.58
CA SER A 64 5.78 -15.70 21.01
C SER A 64 7.14 -15.11 21.38
N ARG A 65 8.15 -15.25 20.51
CA ARG A 65 9.46 -14.61 20.69
C ARG A 65 9.37 -13.09 20.71
N PHE A 66 8.60 -12.47 19.82
CA PHE A 66 8.45 -11.00 19.83
C PHE A 66 7.62 -10.52 21.02
N HIS A 67 6.61 -11.29 21.43
CA HIS A 67 5.86 -11.00 22.65
C HIS A 67 6.77 -10.99 23.89
N SER A 68 7.63 -12.00 24.05
CA SER A 68 8.54 -12.07 25.19
C SER A 68 9.60 -10.97 25.16
N LEU A 69 10.16 -10.66 23.98
CA LEU A 69 11.16 -9.60 23.82
C LEU A 69 10.59 -8.20 24.11
N LEU A 70 9.33 -7.95 23.75
CA LEU A 70 8.66 -6.68 24.01
C LEU A 70 8.06 -6.60 25.42
N SER A 71 8.06 -7.71 26.18
CA SER A 71 7.52 -7.79 27.53
C SER A 71 6.08 -7.25 27.63
N LEU A 72 5.24 -7.55 26.64
CA LEU A 72 3.89 -7.03 26.57
C LEU A 72 2.97 -7.72 27.59
N PRO A 73 1.96 -7.01 28.13
CA PRO A 73 1.04 -7.56 29.12
C PRO A 73 0.10 -8.63 28.54
N SER A 74 -0.19 -8.58 27.23
CA SER A 74 -1.03 -9.56 26.56
C SER A 74 -0.59 -9.85 25.13
N LEU A 75 -0.81 -11.08 24.66
CA LEU A 75 -0.51 -11.47 23.28
C LEU A 75 -1.31 -10.65 22.23
N PRO A 76 -2.60 -10.30 22.45
CA PRO A 76 -3.34 -9.39 21.57
C PRO A 76 -2.73 -7.99 21.42
N ASP A 77 -1.95 -7.52 22.41
CA ASP A 77 -1.29 -6.22 22.33
C ASP A 77 -0.15 -6.17 21.30
N LEU A 78 0.34 -7.33 20.86
CA LEU A 78 1.43 -7.45 19.91
C LEU A 78 1.00 -7.07 18.48
N ASP A 79 -0.17 -7.54 18.04
CA ASP A 79 -0.60 -7.37 16.64
C ASP A 79 -0.68 -5.88 16.22
N PRO A 80 -1.21 -4.94 17.04
CA PRO A 80 -1.16 -3.51 16.75
C PRO A 80 0.26 -2.94 16.60
N VAL A 81 1.22 -3.39 17.42
CA VAL A 81 2.63 -2.97 17.33
C VAL A 81 3.24 -3.48 16.02
N LEU A 82 3.02 -4.75 15.68
CA LEU A 82 3.51 -5.33 14.44
C LEU A 82 2.84 -4.67 13.22
N ALA A 83 1.56 -4.30 13.31
CA ALA A 83 0.86 -3.57 12.26
C ALA A 83 1.46 -2.18 12.05
N CYS A 84 1.77 -1.46 13.13
CA CYS A 84 2.47 -0.17 13.07
C CYS A 84 3.85 -0.30 12.41
N LEU A 85 4.66 -1.27 12.83
CA LEU A 85 5.98 -1.49 12.24
C LEU A 85 5.89 -1.88 10.75
N ARG A 86 4.93 -2.73 10.37
CA ARG A 86 4.67 -3.05 8.95
C ARG A 86 4.26 -1.82 8.15
N LEU A 87 3.46 -0.92 8.74
CA LEU A 87 3.07 0.33 8.08
C LEU A 87 4.29 1.22 7.84
N LEU A 88 5.17 1.37 8.84
CA LEU A 88 6.41 2.14 8.72
C LEU A 88 7.33 1.57 7.64
N ILE A 89 7.57 0.26 7.66
CA ILE A 89 8.34 -0.44 6.62
C ILE A 89 7.76 -0.17 5.24
N ARG A 90 6.44 -0.28 5.08
CA ARG A 90 5.78 -0.03 3.79
C ARG A 90 5.97 1.42 3.35
N LYS A 91 5.75 2.38 4.26
CA LYS A 91 5.90 3.81 4.00
C LYS A 91 7.34 4.19 3.63
N SER A 92 8.33 3.71 4.38
CA SER A 92 9.74 4.01 4.12
C SER A 92 10.20 3.51 2.75
N VAL A 93 9.71 2.35 2.31
CA VAL A 93 10.08 1.76 1.03
C VAL A 93 9.36 2.42 -0.15
N HIS A 94 8.08 2.78 -0.01
CA HIS A 94 7.27 3.29 -1.13
C HIS A 94 7.32 4.81 -1.30
N GLU A 95 7.46 5.58 -0.22
CA GLU A 95 7.29 7.05 -0.24
C GLU A 95 8.63 7.81 -0.22
N ASN A 96 9.77 7.13 -0.39
CA ASN A 96 11.12 7.73 -0.44
C ASN A 96 11.44 8.69 0.71
N PHE A 97 10.91 8.44 1.92
CA PHE A 97 11.14 9.32 3.06
C PHE A 97 12.63 9.46 3.41
N ASN A 98 13.04 10.71 3.67
CA ASN A 98 14.30 11.01 4.34
C ASN A 98 14.13 10.88 5.88
N GLY A 99 15.19 11.14 6.64
CA GLY A 99 15.17 10.99 8.10
C GLY A 99 14.15 11.93 8.76
N ASP A 100 14.12 13.19 8.34
CA ASP A 100 13.21 14.20 8.89
C ASP A 100 11.74 13.90 8.59
N ASP A 101 11.45 13.35 7.41
CA ASP A 101 10.10 12.96 7.04
C ASP A 101 9.60 11.75 7.84
N LEU A 102 10.48 10.82 8.18
CA LEU A 102 10.16 9.71 9.09
C LEU A 102 9.91 10.21 10.51
N LEU A 103 10.70 11.16 11.01
CA LEU A 103 10.52 11.73 12.34
C LEU A 103 9.14 12.39 12.49
N LYS A 104 8.61 13.03 11.42
CA LYS A 104 7.26 13.62 11.40
C LYS A 104 6.13 12.58 11.55
N LEU A 105 6.40 11.29 11.31
CA LEU A 105 5.42 10.22 11.48
C LEU A 105 5.33 9.72 12.92
N PHE A 106 6.37 9.97 13.74
CA PHE A 106 6.41 9.45 15.09
C PHE A 106 5.63 10.33 16.06
N PRO A 107 5.08 9.74 17.14
CA PRO A 107 4.49 10.53 18.22
C PRO A 107 5.56 11.46 18.83
N PRO A 108 5.23 12.73 19.14
CA PRO A 108 6.18 13.68 19.72
C PRO A 108 6.70 13.23 21.09
N ASP A 109 5.92 12.41 21.80
CA ASP A 109 6.25 11.91 23.15
C ASP A 109 7.16 10.65 23.12
N LEU A 110 7.55 10.18 21.92
CA LEU A 110 8.41 9.00 21.77
C LEU A 110 9.85 9.35 22.16
N SER A 111 10.57 8.46 22.87
CA SER A 111 11.97 8.70 23.24
C SER A 111 12.85 8.97 22.01
N LEU A 112 13.72 9.99 22.09
CA LEU A 112 14.64 10.39 21.01
C LEU A 112 15.57 9.24 20.57
N ASP A 113 15.99 8.38 21.51
CA ASP A 113 16.84 7.23 21.21
C ASP A 113 16.12 6.23 20.31
N LEU A 114 14.85 5.93 20.64
CA LEU A 114 14.02 5.01 19.88
C LEU A 114 13.66 5.60 18.51
N GLN A 115 13.34 6.89 18.43
CA GLN A 115 13.11 7.58 17.17
C GLN A 115 14.33 7.46 16.26
N SER A 116 15.51 7.84 16.77
CA SER A 116 16.77 7.81 16.02
C SER A 116 17.11 6.40 15.53
N LEU A 117 16.93 5.40 16.39
CA LEU A 117 17.18 4.00 16.07
C LEU A 117 16.22 3.47 14.98
N LEU A 118 14.93 3.83 15.05
CA LEU A 118 13.96 3.46 14.02
C LEU A 118 14.29 4.12 12.68
N VAL A 119 14.63 5.43 12.67
CA VAL A 119 15.06 6.12 11.44
C VAL A 119 16.29 5.43 10.85
N LEU A 120 17.32 5.20 11.67
CA LEU A 120 18.57 4.59 11.24
C LEU A 120 18.34 3.23 10.59
N LEU A 121 17.58 2.34 11.24
CA LEU A 121 17.32 1.00 10.72
C LEU A 121 16.43 1.02 9.47
N LEU A 122 15.40 1.86 9.44
CA LEU A 122 14.52 1.99 8.25
C LEU A 122 15.28 2.52 7.05
N GLN A 123 16.19 3.48 7.24
CA GLN A 123 17.05 4.00 6.17
C GLN A 123 18.11 2.99 5.73
N LYS A 124 18.76 2.29 6.68
CA LYS A 124 19.74 1.22 6.40
C LYS A 124 19.19 0.17 5.44
N TYR A 125 17.95 -0.27 5.64
CA TYR A 125 17.34 -1.32 4.81
C TYR A 125 16.57 -0.80 3.59
N GLN A 126 16.34 0.51 3.48
CA GLN A 126 15.46 1.09 2.47
C GLN A 126 15.86 0.69 1.04
N SER A 127 17.14 0.86 0.68
CA SER A 127 17.63 0.55 -0.67
C SER A 127 17.55 -0.93 -0.99
N GLN A 128 17.94 -1.80 -0.05
CA GLN A 128 17.85 -3.25 -0.20
C GLN A 128 16.39 -3.69 -0.43
N TRP A 129 15.48 -3.19 0.38
CA TRP A 129 14.06 -3.54 0.29
C TRP A 129 13.40 -3.02 -1.00
N LYS A 130 13.81 -1.85 -1.49
CA LYS A 130 13.38 -1.35 -2.81
C LYS A 130 13.85 -2.25 -3.94
N GLU A 131 15.10 -2.70 -3.91
CA GLU A 131 15.63 -3.63 -4.92
C GLU A 131 14.91 -4.98 -4.86
N GLU A 132 14.66 -5.51 -3.67
CA GLU A 132 13.87 -6.74 -3.50
C GLU A 132 12.44 -6.59 -4.06
N LEU A 133 11.78 -5.45 -3.84
CA LEU A 133 10.47 -5.18 -4.45
C LEU A 133 10.54 -5.00 -5.97
N ALA A 134 11.59 -4.36 -6.49
CA ALA A 134 11.77 -4.18 -7.92
C ALA A 134 11.91 -5.56 -8.61
N LYS A 135 12.74 -6.44 -8.07
CA LYS A 135 12.87 -7.84 -8.52
C LYS A 135 11.55 -8.59 -8.41
N GLU A 136 10.79 -8.39 -7.33
CA GLU A 136 9.47 -8.99 -7.20
C GLU A 136 8.43 -8.44 -8.19
N GLN A 137 8.55 -7.19 -8.63
CA GLN A 137 7.67 -6.61 -9.64
C GLN A 137 7.94 -7.20 -11.04
N GLU A 138 9.16 -7.66 -11.31
CA GLU A 138 9.47 -8.45 -12.50
C GLU A 138 8.81 -9.84 -12.48
N VAL A 139 8.41 -10.32 -11.29
CA VAL A 139 7.80 -11.63 -11.07
C VAL A 139 6.27 -11.61 -11.18
N LEU A 140 5.63 -10.43 -11.26
CA LEU A 140 4.16 -10.36 -11.36
C LEU A 140 3.67 -10.71 -12.78
N PRO A 141 2.64 -11.57 -12.91
CA PRO A 141 2.07 -11.86 -14.21
C PRO A 141 1.46 -10.60 -14.80
N ARG A 142 1.86 -10.26 -16.03
CA ARG A 142 1.36 -9.07 -16.73
C ARG A 142 0.28 -9.45 -17.72
N LEU A 143 -0.73 -8.60 -17.86
CA LEU A 143 -1.73 -8.79 -18.91
C LEU A 143 -1.06 -8.59 -20.28
N LYS A 144 -1.09 -9.63 -21.12
CA LYS A 144 -0.52 -9.64 -22.49
C LYS A 144 -1.58 -9.29 -23.52
N SER A 145 -2.77 -9.89 -23.41
CA SER A 145 -3.91 -9.56 -24.27
C SER A 145 -5.24 -9.87 -23.59
N MET A 146 -6.29 -9.22 -24.08
CA MET A 146 -7.66 -9.41 -23.65
C MET A 146 -8.57 -9.52 -24.87
N THR A 147 -9.41 -10.54 -24.93
CA THR A 147 -10.47 -10.68 -25.94
C THR A 147 -11.81 -10.87 -25.24
N TRP A 148 -12.89 -10.51 -25.93
CA TRP A 148 -14.23 -10.64 -25.39
C TRP A 148 -15.22 -11.14 -26.44
N THR A 149 -16.21 -11.90 -25.99
CA THR A 149 -17.36 -12.34 -26.79
C THR A 149 -18.65 -12.09 -26.02
N VAL A 150 -19.77 -11.93 -26.71
CA VAL A 150 -21.09 -11.81 -26.08
C VAL A 150 -21.87 -13.08 -26.35
N GLU A 151 -22.29 -13.75 -25.28
CA GLU A 151 -23.18 -14.89 -25.36
C GLU A 151 -24.58 -14.51 -24.91
N ASN A 152 -25.57 -15.01 -25.65
CA ASN A 152 -26.97 -14.86 -25.30
C ASN A 152 -27.40 -16.10 -24.50
N LEU A 153 -27.65 -15.93 -23.21
CA LEU A 153 -27.91 -17.07 -22.33
C LEU A 153 -29.32 -17.62 -22.49
N ASN A 154 -30.24 -16.93 -23.21
CA ASN A 154 -31.57 -17.39 -23.62
C ASN A 154 -32.15 -16.49 -24.73
N SER A 155 -33.23 -16.86 -25.42
CA SER A 155 -33.88 -16.05 -26.48
C SER A 155 -34.44 -14.68 -26.02
N ALA A 156 -34.33 -14.33 -24.74
CA ALA A 156 -34.76 -13.04 -24.19
C ALA A 156 -33.65 -11.96 -24.31
N PRO A 157 -33.95 -10.75 -24.82
CA PRO A 157 -32.97 -9.68 -25.05
C PRO A 157 -32.19 -9.21 -23.80
N ALA A 158 -32.73 -9.49 -22.60
CA ALA A 158 -32.21 -9.03 -21.31
C ALA A 158 -31.08 -9.91 -20.72
N ASN A 159 -30.84 -11.10 -21.26
CA ASN A 159 -29.93 -12.10 -20.67
C ASN A 159 -28.63 -12.26 -21.49
N LYS A 160 -27.98 -11.14 -21.83
CA LYS A 160 -26.67 -11.14 -22.50
C LYS A 160 -25.55 -11.08 -21.46
N ALA A 161 -24.55 -11.94 -21.60
CA ALA A 161 -23.34 -11.89 -20.80
C ALA A 161 -22.10 -11.73 -21.67
N ALA A 162 -21.12 -10.98 -21.17
CA ALA A 162 -19.83 -10.84 -21.80
C ALA A 162 -18.90 -11.91 -21.24
N ILE A 163 -18.28 -12.68 -22.12
CA ILE A 163 -17.20 -13.60 -21.77
C ILE A 163 -15.89 -12.90 -22.05
N ILE A 164 -15.05 -12.79 -21.03
CA ILE A 164 -13.73 -12.18 -21.10
C ILE A 164 -12.68 -13.28 -21.05
N HIS A 165 -11.72 -13.19 -21.97
CA HIS A 165 -10.52 -14.01 -22.00
C HIS A 165 -9.31 -13.11 -21.77
N LEU A 166 -8.53 -13.40 -20.73
CA LEU A 166 -7.27 -12.72 -20.43
C LEU A 166 -6.11 -13.67 -20.65
N LYS A 167 -5.09 -13.23 -21.39
CA LYS A 167 -3.79 -13.88 -21.45
C LYS A 167 -2.82 -13.15 -20.54
N LEU A 168 -2.31 -13.83 -19.53
CA LEU A 168 -1.32 -13.32 -18.59
C LEU A 168 0.05 -13.92 -18.92
N GLN A 169 1.09 -13.10 -18.99
CA GLN A 169 2.47 -13.53 -19.15
C GLN A 169 3.17 -13.55 -17.80
N ASP A 170 3.65 -14.72 -17.39
CA ASP A 170 4.59 -14.88 -16.29
C ASP A 170 6.01 -14.85 -16.83
N TYR A 171 6.81 -13.84 -16.43
CA TYR A 171 8.20 -13.67 -16.88
C TYR A 171 9.21 -14.45 -16.02
N THR A 172 8.76 -15.12 -14.96
CA THR A 172 9.63 -15.96 -14.12
C THR A 172 9.91 -17.34 -14.71
N LYS A 173 9.23 -17.69 -15.80
CA LYS A 173 9.34 -18.98 -16.46
C LYS A 173 9.77 -18.76 -17.92
N SER A 174 10.62 -19.66 -18.42
CA SER A 174 11.04 -19.76 -19.83
C SER A 174 9.83 -19.67 -20.80
N PRO A 175 10.02 -19.39 -22.10
CA PRO A 175 9.15 -18.53 -22.92
C PRO A 175 7.70 -18.98 -23.19
N SER A 176 7.17 -20.02 -22.54
CA SER A 176 5.76 -20.43 -22.62
C SER A 176 4.95 -20.20 -21.34
N GLY A 177 5.41 -19.34 -20.42
CA GLY A 177 4.72 -18.98 -19.15
C GLY A 177 3.38 -18.24 -19.28
N GLU A 178 2.62 -18.47 -20.35
CA GLU A 178 1.29 -17.91 -20.55
C GLU A 178 0.26 -18.63 -19.69
N ARG A 179 -0.59 -17.85 -19.02
CA ARG A 179 -1.79 -18.35 -18.32
C ARG A 179 -3.01 -17.71 -18.94
N GLU A 180 -4.01 -18.53 -19.26
CA GLU A 180 -5.30 -18.04 -19.72
C GLU A 180 -6.32 -18.05 -18.58
N VAL A 181 -7.05 -16.95 -18.42
CA VAL A 181 -8.14 -16.83 -17.46
C VAL A 181 -9.39 -16.43 -18.23
N LYS A 182 -10.44 -17.25 -18.12
CA LYS A 182 -11.75 -17.02 -18.73
C LYS A 182 -12.80 -16.81 -17.65
N PHE A 183 -13.58 -15.75 -17.76
CA PHE A 183 -14.68 -15.48 -16.84
C PHE A 183 -15.82 -14.74 -17.54
N GLN A 184 -17.00 -14.81 -16.94
CA GLN A 184 -18.22 -14.23 -17.47
C GLN A 184 -18.64 -13.02 -16.62
N LEU A 185 -19.08 -11.97 -17.29
CA LEU A 185 -19.57 -10.74 -16.67
C LEU A 185 -21.01 -10.46 -17.11
N THR A 186 -21.83 -10.05 -16.16
CA THR A 186 -23.11 -9.41 -16.44
C THR A 186 -22.89 -7.94 -16.81
N LYS A 187 -23.92 -7.29 -17.36
CA LYS A 187 -23.89 -5.84 -17.65
C LYS A 187 -23.51 -5.02 -16.41
N ASP A 188 -24.15 -5.30 -15.28
CA ASP A 188 -23.95 -4.53 -14.04
C ASP A 188 -22.55 -4.73 -13.48
N THR A 189 -22.01 -5.96 -13.55
CA THR A 189 -20.63 -6.24 -13.12
C THR A 189 -19.61 -5.55 -14.02
N LEU A 190 -19.83 -5.57 -15.34
CA LEU A 190 -18.94 -4.89 -16.29
C LEU A 190 -18.93 -3.37 -16.06
N GLU A 191 -20.11 -2.78 -15.83
CA GLU A 191 -20.21 -1.35 -15.53
C GLU A 191 -19.49 -0.98 -14.22
N ALA A 192 -19.65 -1.79 -13.17
CA ALA A 192 -18.93 -1.61 -11.93
C ALA A 192 -17.41 -1.73 -12.11
N MET A 193 -16.95 -2.70 -12.91
CA MET A 193 -15.55 -2.86 -13.26
C MET A 193 -15.00 -1.64 -14.00
N LEU A 194 -15.70 -1.14 -15.02
CA LEU A 194 -15.27 0.05 -15.78
C LEU A 194 -15.15 1.29 -14.88
N ARG A 195 -16.13 1.53 -14.01
CA ARG A 195 -16.06 2.63 -13.02
C ARG A 195 -14.84 2.47 -12.10
N SER A 196 -14.52 1.25 -11.69
CA SER A 196 -13.33 0.98 -10.87
C SER A 196 -12.02 1.21 -11.62
N LEU A 197 -11.94 0.81 -12.89
CA LEU A 197 -10.75 1.00 -13.74
C LEU A 197 -10.52 2.47 -14.06
N THR A 198 -11.59 3.23 -14.34
CA THR A 198 -11.51 4.70 -14.49
C THR A 198 -10.99 5.35 -13.22
N TYR A 199 -11.54 4.96 -12.05
CA TYR A 199 -11.05 5.47 -10.77
C TYR A 199 -9.57 5.13 -10.54
N ILE A 200 -9.14 3.90 -10.81
CA ILE A 200 -7.73 3.49 -10.68
C ILE A 200 -6.84 4.33 -11.61
N SER A 201 -7.26 4.53 -12.87
CA SER A 201 -6.54 5.37 -13.84
C SER A 201 -6.36 6.80 -13.32
N GLU A 202 -7.42 7.42 -12.78
CA GLU A 202 -7.34 8.75 -12.18
C GLU A 202 -6.39 8.80 -10.98
N GLN A 203 -6.40 7.77 -10.12
CA GLN A 203 -5.49 7.72 -8.97
C GLN A 203 -4.03 7.64 -9.40
N LEU A 204 -3.72 6.81 -10.42
CA LEU A 204 -2.36 6.67 -10.94
C LEU A 204 -1.88 7.96 -11.62
N SER A 205 -2.73 8.62 -12.42
CA SER A 205 -2.40 9.89 -13.07
C SER A 205 -2.15 11.04 -12.08
N ASN A 206 -2.90 11.10 -10.98
CA ASN A 206 -2.71 12.11 -9.94
C ASN A 206 -1.42 11.89 -9.13
N MET A 207 -0.96 10.64 -9.02
CA MET A 207 0.28 10.27 -8.33
C MET A 207 1.54 10.72 -9.08
N THR A 208 1.46 10.88 -10.40
CA THR A 208 2.56 11.38 -11.24
C THR A 208 2.61 12.91 -11.36
N GLY A 209 1.66 13.63 -10.73
CA GLY A 209 1.47 15.07 -10.90
C GLY A 209 2.07 15.99 -9.84
N THR A 210 2.72 15.48 -8.79
CA THR A 210 3.35 16.31 -7.75
C THR A 210 4.85 16.46 -7.98
N SER A 211 5.21 17.11 -9.09
CA SER A 211 6.50 17.78 -9.25
C SER A 211 6.37 18.84 -10.34
N SER A 212 5.89 20.02 -9.95
CA SER A 212 6.17 21.25 -10.69
C SER A 212 6.04 22.43 -9.74
N GLU A 213 7.18 22.84 -9.22
CA GLU A 213 7.39 24.11 -8.52
C GLU A 213 7.03 25.28 -9.47
N PRO A 214 6.19 26.25 -9.07
CA PRO A 214 5.96 27.43 -9.89
C PRO A 214 7.15 28.39 -9.77
N ALA A 215 7.94 28.50 -10.84
CA ALA A 215 9.02 29.46 -11.00
C ALA A 215 8.55 30.90 -10.72
N GLN A 216 9.13 31.52 -9.71
CA GLN A 216 8.91 32.93 -9.39
C GLN A 216 9.46 33.83 -10.51
N LYS A 217 8.58 34.71 -11.03
CA LYS A 217 8.94 35.80 -11.94
C LYS A 217 9.91 36.76 -11.23
N LYS A 218 11.14 36.88 -11.76
CA LYS A 218 12.08 37.94 -11.38
C LYS A 218 11.78 39.20 -12.21
N GLN A 219 11.43 40.26 -11.50
CA GLN A 219 11.15 41.60 -11.98
C GLN A 219 12.49 42.27 -12.37
N LYS A 220 12.55 42.84 -13.57
CA LYS A 220 13.73 43.51 -14.14
C LYS A 220 13.71 45.00 -13.70
N GLN A 221 14.80 45.45 -13.08
CA GLN A 221 15.16 46.87 -13.00
C GLN A 221 15.80 47.30 -14.32
#